data_AF-A0A5H2WY33-F1
#
_entry.id   AF-A0A5H2WY33-F1
#
_cell.length_a   1.000
_cell.length_b   1.000
_cell.length_c   1.000
_cell.angle_alpha   90.00
_cell.angle_beta   90.00
_cell.angle_gamma   90.00
#
_symmetry.space_group_name_H-M   'P 1'
#
loop_
_entity.id
_entity.type
_entity.pdbx_description
1 polymer ?
#
loop_
_entity_poly.entity_id
_entity_poly.type
_entity_poly.pdbx_seq_one_letter_code
_entity_poly.pdbx_strand_id
1 'polypeptide(L)'
;MTAERVRPTDSFAKLIKMVRLISSLVGADVSDVNYRVNIITVILILCIVIYFIFTATTVASVFSEDWTYMLEASCMVGSVLQGCTKLISAFIFKNKICGMRAELERLYAEYEVKGDEYVKTLNKSCERMWQITKVVGQMYLYAA
;
A
#
# COMPACT_ATOMS: atom_id res chain seq x y z
N MET A 1 -18.09 -24.32 -24.19
CA MET A 1 -17.98 -23.31 -23.12
C MET A 1 -16.86 -22.36 -23.50
N THR A 2 -17.18 -21.24 -24.12
CA THR A 2 -16.22 -20.15 -24.37
C THR A 2 -15.85 -19.55 -23.03
N ALA A 3 -14.65 -19.85 -22.53
CA ALA A 3 -14.11 -19.18 -21.36
C ALA A 3 -14.18 -17.67 -21.61
N GLU A 4 -14.93 -16.95 -20.77
CA GLU A 4 -15.06 -15.51 -20.85
C GLU A 4 -13.65 -14.91 -20.83
N ARG A 5 -13.26 -14.30 -21.96
CA ARG A 5 -11.89 -13.82 -22.14
C ARG A 5 -11.72 -12.59 -21.26
N VAL A 6 -11.19 -12.78 -20.06
CA VAL A 6 -10.98 -11.69 -19.10
C VAL A 6 -10.11 -10.63 -19.76
N ARG A 7 -10.66 -9.42 -19.86
CA ARG A 7 -9.95 -8.27 -20.43
C ARG A 7 -8.86 -7.81 -19.46
N PRO A 8 -7.59 -7.70 -19.89
CA PRO A 8 -6.51 -7.24 -19.02
C PRO A 8 -6.76 -5.87 -18.42
N THR A 9 -7.37 -4.94 -19.18
CA THR A 9 -7.69 -3.60 -18.69
C THR A 9 -8.66 -3.64 -17.52
N ASP A 10 -9.69 -4.51 -17.59
CA ASP A 10 -10.67 -4.67 -16.50
C ASP A 10 -10.02 -5.29 -15.25
N SER A 11 -9.12 -6.26 -15.44
CA SER A 11 -8.35 -6.88 -14.35
C SER A 11 -7.44 -5.88 -13.66
N PHE A 12 -6.76 -5.04 -14.44
CA PHE A 12 -5.90 -3.98 -13.92
C PHE A 12 -6.72 -2.91 -13.19
N ALA A 13 -7.86 -2.48 -13.74
CA ALA A 13 -8.75 -1.54 -13.09
C ALA A 13 -9.25 -2.04 -11.72
N LYS A 14 -9.56 -3.35 -11.61
CA LYS A 14 -9.92 -3.97 -10.33
C LYS A 14 -8.77 -3.94 -9.32
N LEU A 15 -7.54 -4.24 -9.75
CA LEU A 15 -6.34 -4.15 -8.88
C LEU A 15 -6.15 -2.74 -8.35
N ILE A 16 -6.18 -1.75 -9.24
CA ILE A 16 -6.03 -0.34 -8.87
C ILE A 16 -7.16 0.10 -7.94
N LYS A 17 -8.42 -0.29 -8.19
CA LYS A 17 -9.54 0.01 -7.30
C LYS A 17 -9.32 -0.52 -5.89
N MET A 18 -8.78 -1.74 -5.75
CA MET A 18 -8.46 -2.32 -4.46
C MET A 18 -7.32 -1.56 -3.76
N VAL A 19 -6.23 -1.24 -4.49
CA VAL A 19 -5.12 -0.45 -3.96
C VAL A 19 -5.63 0.91 -3.45
N ARG A 20 -6.45 1.60 -4.23
CA ARG A 20 -7.04 2.88 -3.84
C ARG A 20 -7.94 2.76 -2.62
N LEU A 21 -8.71 1.67 -2.50
CA LEU A 21 -9.53 1.41 -1.32
C LEU A 21 -8.66 1.29 -0.07
N ILE A 22 -7.61 0.47 -0.10
CA ILE A 22 -6.68 0.29 1.03
C ILE A 22 -5.99 1.62 1.36
N SER A 23 -5.50 2.34 0.35
CA SER A 23 -4.87 3.65 0.52
C SER A 23 -5.83 4.69 1.11
N SER A 24 -7.11 4.65 0.75
CA SER A 24 -8.14 5.54 1.30
C SER A 24 -8.42 5.26 2.78
N LEU A 25 -8.38 3.99 3.21
CA LEU A 25 -8.56 3.60 4.61
C LEU A 25 -7.45 4.18 5.51
N VAL A 26 -6.22 4.28 5.01
CA VAL A 26 -5.10 4.93 5.71
C VAL A 26 -5.00 6.42 5.41
N GLY A 27 -5.98 6.98 4.70
CA GLY A 27 -6.03 8.40 4.36
C GLY A 27 -4.91 8.86 3.45
N ALA A 28 -4.35 8.00 2.59
CA ALA A 28 -3.22 8.33 1.71
C ALA A 28 -3.43 7.84 0.26
N ASP A 29 -4.61 8.06 -0.33
CA ASP A 29 -4.89 7.76 -1.76
C ASP A 29 -4.19 8.73 -2.72
N VAL A 30 -2.85 8.74 -2.69
CA VAL A 30 -2.00 9.60 -3.55
C VAL A 30 -2.05 9.20 -5.03
N SER A 31 -2.66 8.07 -5.35
CA SER A 31 -2.96 7.65 -6.73
C SER A 31 -4.13 8.43 -7.35
N ASP A 32 -4.83 9.25 -6.58
CA ASP A 32 -5.75 10.26 -7.09
C ASP A 32 -4.99 11.55 -7.45
N VAL A 33 -5.16 12.04 -8.68
CA VAL A 33 -4.64 13.32 -9.15
C VAL A 33 -5.07 14.45 -8.21
N ASN A 34 -6.31 14.40 -7.72
CA ASN A 34 -6.92 15.42 -6.87
C ASN A 34 -6.72 15.16 -5.38
N TYR A 35 -5.90 14.18 -4.99
CA TYR A 35 -5.69 13.87 -3.58
C TYR A 35 -5.27 15.11 -2.78
N ARG A 36 -5.95 15.32 -1.67
CA ARG A 36 -5.61 16.31 -0.63
C ARG A 36 -5.51 15.59 0.70
N VAL A 37 -4.63 16.08 1.57
CA VAL A 37 -4.55 15.63 2.96
C VAL A 37 -5.95 15.78 3.57
N ASN A 38 -6.51 14.68 4.05
CA ASN A 38 -7.87 14.62 4.58
C ASN A 38 -7.83 14.37 6.09
N ILE A 39 -9.00 14.35 6.73
CA ILE A 39 -9.09 14.15 8.18
C ILE A 39 -8.51 12.80 8.63
N ILE A 40 -8.63 11.75 7.81
CA ILE A 40 -8.08 10.43 8.09
C ILE A 40 -6.55 10.49 8.12
N THR A 41 -5.94 11.21 7.15
CA THR A 41 -4.49 11.44 7.15
C THR A 41 -4.03 12.15 8.42
N VAL A 42 -4.77 13.17 8.85
CA VAL A 42 -4.44 13.95 10.05
C VAL A 42 -4.55 13.07 11.31
N ILE A 43 -5.63 12.29 11.42
CA ILE A 43 -5.80 11.34 12.53
C ILE A 43 -4.66 10.31 12.55
N LEU A 44 -4.28 9.75 11.39
CA LEU A 44 -3.16 8.80 11.30
C LEU A 44 -1.85 9.43 11.79
N ILE A 45 -1.53 10.64 11.35
CA ILE A 45 -0.31 11.35 11.79
C ILE A 45 -0.36 11.59 13.30
N LEU A 46 -1.52 11.98 13.85
CA LEU A 46 -1.69 12.18 15.28
C LEU A 46 -1.50 10.88 16.08
N CYS A 47 -2.06 9.76 15.60
CA CYS A 47 -1.85 8.45 16.21
C CYS A 47 -0.37 8.05 16.22
N ILE A 48 0.36 8.31 15.13
CA ILE A 48 1.80 8.06 15.04
C ILE A 48 2.57 8.89 16.08
N VAL A 49 2.25 10.18 16.20
CA VAL A 49 2.89 11.07 17.19
C VAL A 49 2.62 10.58 18.62
N ILE A 50 1.37 10.26 18.94
CA ILE A 50 0.99 9.72 20.25
C ILE A 50 1.73 8.40 20.53
N TYR A 51 1.82 7.51 19.54
CA TYR A 51 2.57 6.26 19.67
C TYR A 51 4.03 6.50 20.05
N PHE A 52 4.71 7.45 19.40
CA PHE A 52 6.10 7.76 19.72
C PHE A 52 6.26 8.36 21.13
N ILE A 53 5.34 9.22 21.55
CA ILE A 53 5.35 9.80 22.91
C ILE A 53 5.23 8.67 23.95
N PHE A 54 4.21 7.81 23.83
CA PHE A 54 4.01 6.73 24.79
C PHE A 54 5.14 5.70 24.78
N THR A 55 5.69 5.41 23.61
CA THR A 55 6.82 4.49 23.50
C THR A 55 8.06 5.07 24.20
N ALA A 56 8.36 6.36 23.97
CA ALA A 56 9.49 7.02 24.63
C ALA A 56 9.32 7.09 26.16
N THR A 57 8.12 7.41 26.66
CA THR A 57 7.85 7.44 28.11
C THR A 57 7.97 6.06 28.74
N THR A 58 7.46 5.01 28.06
CA THR A 58 7.51 3.63 28.56
C THR A 58 8.94 3.10 28.59
N VAL A 59 9.70 3.34 27.52
CA VAL A 59 11.11 2.95 27.48
C VAL A 59 11.88 3.68 28.58
N ALA A 60 11.68 4.99 28.76
CA ALA A 60 12.36 5.75 29.80
C ALA A 60 12.04 5.26 31.24
N SER A 61 10.81 4.77 31.49
CA SER A 61 10.43 4.28 32.82
C SER A 61 10.95 2.88 33.14
N VAL A 62 11.15 2.02 32.13
CA VAL A 62 11.52 0.60 32.31
C VAL A 62 12.99 0.32 31.96
N PHE A 63 13.69 1.33 31.42
CA PHE A 63 15.06 1.20 30.91
C PHE A 63 16.07 0.59 31.89
N SER A 64 15.94 0.89 33.19
CA SER A 64 16.87 0.41 34.21
C SER A 64 16.57 -1.01 34.70
N GLU A 65 15.37 -1.54 34.45
CA GLU A 65 14.89 -2.78 35.04
C GLU A 65 14.96 -3.97 34.09
N ASP A 66 14.69 -3.79 32.79
CA ASP A 66 14.64 -4.90 31.85
C ASP A 66 15.00 -4.50 30.41
N TRP A 67 16.12 -5.02 29.93
CA TRP A 67 16.64 -4.81 28.58
C TRP A 67 15.79 -5.46 27.48
N THR A 68 14.96 -6.45 27.82
CA THR A 68 14.09 -7.17 26.86
C THR A 68 13.01 -6.23 26.32
N TYR A 69 12.39 -5.44 27.19
CA TYR A 69 11.38 -4.45 26.80
C TYR A 69 11.97 -3.37 25.90
N MET A 70 13.21 -2.97 26.14
CA MET A 70 13.90 -2.02 25.26
C MET A 70 14.09 -2.61 23.86
N LEU A 71 14.46 -3.88 23.75
CA LEU A 71 14.66 -4.54 22.45
C LEU A 71 13.34 -4.68 21.69
N GLU A 72 12.27 -5.08 22.37
CA GLU A 72 10.93 -5.22 21.80
C GLU A 72 10.37 -3.87 21.34
N ALA A 73 10.45 -2.84 22.18
CA ALA A 73 10.04 -1.48 21.83
C ALA A 73 10.83 -0.95 20.62
N SER A 74 12.15 -1.22 20.55
CA SER A 74 12.99 -0.83 19.41
C SER A 74 12.54 -1.49 18.11
N CYS A 75 12.18 -2.78 18.16
CA CYS A 75 11.64 -3.50 17.01
C CYS A 75 10.32 -2.89 16.52
N MET A 76 9.39 -2.57 17.43
CA MET A 76 8.11 -1.96 17.05
C MET A 76 8.30 -0.55 16.47
N VAL A 77 9.18 0.26 17.07
CA VAL A 77 9.56 1.60 16.57
C VAL A 77 10.08 1.52 15.14
N GLY A 78 10.94 0.54 14.83
CA GLY A 78 11.45 0.33 13.48
C GLY A 78 10.35 0.14 12.44
N SER A 79 9.32 -0.66 12.76
CA SER A 79 8.17 -0.88 11.88
C SER A 79 7.34 0.40 11.67
N VAL A 80 7.12 1.18 12.73
CA VAL A 80 6.39 2.47 12.62
C VAL A 80 7.18 3.48 11.78
N LEU A 81 8.50 3.57 11.98
CA LEU A 81 9.37 4.41 11.15
C LEU A 81 9.30 4.05 9.66
N GLN A 82 9.29 2.75 9.32
CA GLN A 82 9.09 2.32 7.93
C GLN A 82 7.71 2.76 7.38
N GLY A 83 6.67 2.71 8.21
CA GLY A 83 5.35 3.24 7.88
C GLY A 83 5.40 4.74 7.58
N CYS A 84 6.05 5.53 8.44
CA CYS A 84 6.27 6.96 8.25
C CYS A 84 7.03 7.25 6.95
N THR A 85 8.11 6.53 6.66
CA THR A 85 8.89 6.70 5.43
C THR A 85 8.01 6.47 4.19
N LYS A 86 7.16 5.43 4.20
CA LYS A 86 6.23 5.16 3.09
C LYS A 86 5.19 6.27 2.94
N LEU A 87 4.63 6.76 4.05
CA LEU A 87 3.64 7.84 4.05
C LEU A 87 4.24 9.15 3.51
N ILE A 88 5.42 9.53 3.99
CA ILE A 88 6.14 10.73 3.52
C ILE A 88 6.49 10.58 2.03
N SER A 89 7.03 9.42 1.63
CA SER A 89 7.37 9.15 0.23
C SER A 89 6.14 9.23 -0.67
N ALA A 90 4.99 8.73 -0.21
CA ALA A 90 3.74 8.81 -0.95
C ALA A 90 3.33 10.27 -1.22
N PHE A 91 3.52 11.17 -0.25
CA PHE A 91 3.23 12.59 -0.44
C PHE A 91 4.24 13.31 -1.32
N ILE A 92 5.54 13.11 -1.09
CA ILE A 92 6.62 13.74 -1.88
C ILE A 92 6.53 13.31 -3.34
N PHE A 93 6.32 12.01 -3.58
CA PHE A 93 6.30 11.42 -4.92
C PHE A 93 4.89 11.25 -5.49
N LYS A 94 3.86 11.90 -4.92
CA LYS A 94 2.46 11.79 -5.35
C LYS A 94 2.31 11.88 -6.87
N ASN A 95 2.85 12.94 -7.47
CA ASN A 95 2.71 13.19 -8.91
C ASN A 95 3.35 12.07 -9.75
N LYS A 96 4.48 11.52 -9.29
CA LYS A 96 5.16 10.41 -9.96
C LYS A 96 4.37 9.12 -9.85
N ILE A 97 3.81 8.82 -8.68
CA ILE A 97 2.96 7.64 -8.44
C ILE A 97 1.70 7.72 -9.33
N CYS A 98 1.06 8.89 -9.35
CA CYS A 98 -0.13 9.12 -10.18
C CYS A 98 0.19 9.01 -11.68
N GLY A 99 1.31 9.59 -12.13
CA GLY A 99 1.77 9.50 -13.52
C GLY A 99 2.07 8.06 -13.94
N MET A 100 2.79 7.31 -13.11
CA MET A 100 3.09 5.90 -13.36
C MET A 100 1.84 5.04 -13.47
N ARG A 101 0.83 5.30 -12.63
CA ARG A 101 -0.48 4.63 -12.74
C ARG A 101 -1.14 4.94 -14.09
N ALA A 102 -1.23 6.20 -14.48
CA ALA A 102 -1.86 6.60 -15.74
C ALA A 102 -1.12 6.02 -16.96
N GLU A 103 0.21 5.96 -16.90
CA GLU A 103 1.02 5.31 -17.93
C GLU A 103 0.73 3.82 -18.03
N LEU A 104 0.64 3.11 -16.90
CA LEU A 104 0.25 1.70 -16.89
C LEU A 104 -1.16 1.49 -17.44
N GLU A 105 -2.15 2.31 -17.05
CA GLU A 105 -3.51 2.24 -17.62
C GLU A 105 -3.48 2.38 -19.15
N ARG A 106 -2.69 3.34 -19.67
CA ARG A 106 -2.51 3.55 -21.11
C ARG A 106 -1.85 2.35 -21.79
N LEU A 107 -0.80 1.78 -21.19
CA LEU A 107 -0.11 0.61 -21.73
C LEU A 107 -1.04 -0.60 -21.81
N TYR A 108 -1.85 -0.85 -20.78
CA TYR A 108 -2.82 -1.94 -20.81
C TYR A 108 -3.84 -1.75 -21.94
N ALA A 109 -4.39 -0.54 -22.10
CA ALA A 109 -5.34 -0.25 -23.18
C ALA A 109 -4.71 -0.37 -24.58
N GLU A 110 -3.47 0.10 -24.76
CA GLU A 110 -2.76 0.06 -26.04
C GLU A 110 -2.40 -1.37 -26.47
N TYR A 111 -1.92 -2.20 -25.54
CA TYR A 111 -1.45 -3.55 -25.85
C TYR A 111 -2.57 -4.59 -25.83
N GLU A 112 -3.71 -4.32 -25.20
CA GLU A 112 -4.90 -5.20 -25.24
C GLU A 112 -5.41 -5.39 -26.67
N VAL A 113 -5.34 -4.36 -27.52
CA VAL A 113 -5.84 -4.41 -28.91
C VAL A 113 -4.80 -4.90 -29.93
N LYS A 114 -3.54 -5.08 -29.53
CA LYS A 114 -2.42 -5.44 -30.44
C LYS A 114 -2.27 -6.93 -30.71
N GLY A 115 -2.96 -7.79 -29.96
CA GLY A 115 -3.00 -9.22 -30.23
C GLY A 115 -3.02 -10.10 -28.99
N ASP A 116 -3.26 -11.39 -29.22
CA ASP A 116 -3.55 -12.37 -28.17
C ASP A 116 -2.38 -12.66 -27.23
N GLU A 117 -1.14 -12.59 -27.73
CA GLU A 117 0.06 -12.80 -26.91
C GLU A 117 0.26 -11.69 -25.88
N TYR A 118 -0.04 -10.44 -26.26
CA TYR A 118 -0.01 -9.31 -25.36
C TYR A 118 -1.08 -9.43 -24.28
N VAL A 119 -2.31 -9.78 -24.67
CA VAL A 119 -3.43 -10.04 -23.73
C VAL A 119 -3.04 -11.11 -22.71
N LYS A 120 -2.44 -12.22 -23.15
CA LYS A 120 -1.99 -13.30 -22.26
C LYS A 120 -0.93 -12.82 -21.28
N THR A 121 0.03 -12.02 -21.74
CA THR A 121 1.12 -11.48 -20.91
C THR A 121 0.60 -10.47 -19.89
N LEU A 122 -0.28 -9.55 -20.29
CA LEU A 122 -0.90 -8.58 -19.39
C LEU A 122 -1.75 -9.26 -18.31
N ASN A 123 -2.57 -10.24 -18.69
CA ASN A 123 -3.35 -11.02 -17.72
C ASN A 123 -2.45 -11.78 -16.74
N LYS A 124 -1.34 -12.36 -17.20
CA LYS A 124 -0.36 -13.02 -16.33
C LYS A 124 0.24 -12.06 -15.29
N SER A 125 0.49 -10.81 -15.68
CA SER A 125 0.97 -9.77 -14.77
C SER A 125 -0.07 -9.40 -13.72
N CYS A 126 -1.34 -9.22 -14.13
CA CYS A 126 -2.44 -8.99 -13.18
C CYS A 126 -2.63 -10.17 -12.22
N GLU A 127 -2.58 -11.40 -12.71
CA GLU A 127 -2.73 -12.59 -11.88
C GLU A 127 -1.62 -12.66 -10.82
N ARG A 128 -0.36 -12.41 -11.20
CA ARG A 128 0.75 -12.35 -10.25
C ARG A 128 0.51 -11.31 -9.15
N MET A 129 0.04 -10.12 -9.52
CA MET A 129 -0.27 -9.07 -8.54
C MET A 129 -1.41 -9.47 -7.60
N TRP A 130 -2.44 -10.15 -8.11
CA TRP A 130 -3.51 -10.70 -7.27
C TRP A 130 -3.01 -11.76 -6.32
N GLN A 131 -2.14 -12.67 -6.77
CA GLN A 131 -1.55 -13.71 -5.92
C GLN A 131 -0.72 -13.10 -4.79
N ILE A 132 0.15 -12.12 -5.11
CA ILE A 132 0.94 -11.41 -4.09
C ILE A 132 0.01 -10.74 -3.07
N THR A 133 -1.01 -10.04 -3.54
CA THR A 133 -2.00 -9.37 -2.68
C THR A 133 -2.69 -10.37 -1.74
N LYS A 134 -3.14 -11.51 -2.27
CA LYS A 134 -3.80 -12.56 -1.47
C LYS A 134 -2.86 -13.14 -0.41
N VAL A 135 -1.61 -13.45 -0.79
CA VAL A 135 -0.60 -13.97 0.14
C VAL A 135 -0.33 -12.97 1.26
N VAL A 136 -0.14 -11.68 0.92
CA VAL A 136 0.05 -10.62 1.93
C VAL A 136 -1.18 -10.49 2.83
N GLY A 137 -2.37 -10.48 2.26
CA GLY A 137 -3.62 -10.42 3.04
C GLY A 137 -3.78 -11.61 3.99
N GLN A 138 -3.46 -12.82 3.53
CA GLN A 138 -3.47 -14.01 4.38
C GLN A 138 -2.44 -13.94 5.49
N MET A 139 -1.22 -13.47 5.22
CA MET A 139 -0.20 -13.28 6.27
C MET A 139 -0.70 -12.35 7.37
N TYR A 140 -1.37 -11.25 7.04
CA TYR A 140 -1.96 -10.36 8.04
C TYR A 140 -3.12 -11.00 8.81
N LEU A 141 -3.96 -11.83 8.17
CA LEU A 141 -5.06 -12.52 8.85
C LEU A 141 -4.59 -13.62 9.80
N TYR A 142 -3.49 -14.30 9.50
CA TYR A 142 -2.92 -15.33 10.38
C TYR A 142 -2.02 -14.75 11.49
N ALA A 143 -1.51 -13.53 11.30
CA ALA A 143 -0.70 -12.84 12.29
C ALA A 143 -1.53 -11.99 13.29
N ALA A 144 -2.82 -11.78 13.01
CA ALA A 144 -3.78 -11.08 13.86
C ALA A 144 -4.56 -12.06 14.74
#